data_AF-A0A1T4S513-F1
#
_entry.id   AF-A0A1T4S513-F1
#
_cell.length_a   1.000
_cell.length_b   1.000
_cell.length_c   1.000
_cell.angle_alpha   90.00
_cell.angle_beta   90.00
_cell.angle_gamma   90.00
#
_symmetry.space_group_name_H-M   'P 1'
#
loop_
_entity.id
_entity.type
_entity.pdbx_description
1 polymer ?
#
loop_
_entity_poly.entity_id
_entity_poly.type
_entity_poly.pdbx_seq_one_letter_code
_entity_poly.pdbx_strand_id
1 'polypeptide(L)'
;KLYEEKRERYKFRDGRKGARDYRQFIFYSPQYRKYIAIVSFSDIDKWEETDLDMVRRTGLYNYQATVLAYANTIQWNDAKYGTKKQPMPIFVIKSTYLYNNREKIEYLTYHNIEKVSPEATRQYVEQYLAHFPA
;
A
#
# COMPACT_ATOMS: atom_id res chain seq x y z
N LYS A 1 9.09 15.67 9.08
CA LYS A 1 8.65 14.30 8.71
C LYS A 1 8.45 14.25 7.20
N LEU A 2 9.04 13.28 6.51
CA LEU A 2 8.93 13.14 5.04
C LEU A 2 7.62 12.49 4.57
N TYR A 3 6.83 11.96 5.51
CA TYR A 3 5.57 11.28 5.27
C TYR A 3 4.64 11.42 6.48
N GLU A 4 3.39 11.03 6.29
CA GLU A 4 2.34 10.91 7.30
C GLU A 4 1.76 9.49 7.25
N GLU A 5 1.57 8.85 8.40
CA GLU A 5 0.88 7.56 8.49
C GLU A 5 -0.52 7.77 9.08
N LYS A 6 -1.53 7.22 8.41
CA LYS A 6 -2.91 7.17 8.92
C LYS A 6 -3.34 5.71 9.06
N ARG A 7 -4.03 5.43 10.16
CA ARG A 7 -4.65 4.13 10.45
C ARG A 7 -6.10 4.34 10.87
N GLU A 8 -6.99 3.61 10.24
CA GLU A 8 -8.43 3.63 10.54
C GLU A 8 -8.93 2.19 10.66
N ARG A 9 -9.73 1.89 11.67
CA ARG A 9 -10.35 0.57 11.80
C ARG A 9 -11.78 0.65 11.29
N TYR A 10 -12.11 -0.18 10.30
CA TYR A 10 -13.44 -0.18 9.69
C TYR A 10 -14.05 -1.59 9.68
N LYS A 11 -15.38 -1.63 9.59
CA LYS A 11 -16.15 -2.87 9.45
C LYS A 11 -16.44 -3.08 7.98
N PHE A 12 -16.30 -4.31 7.52
CA PHE A 12 -16.56 -4.68 6.13
C PHE A 12 -17.43 -5.93 6.06
N ARG A 13 -17.99 -6.17 4.87
CA ARG A 13 -18.83 -7.32 4.57
C ARG A 13 -18.36 -7.96 3.27
N ASP A 14 -17.48 -8.96 3.40
CA ASP A 14 -16.91 -9.72 2.30
C ASP A 14 -17.27 -11.19 2.49
N GLY A 15 -18.52 -11.55 2.16
CA GLY A 15 -19.11 -12.87 2.43
C GLY A 15 -19.33 -13.21 3.92
N ARG A 16 -18.64 -12.53 4.86
CA ARG A 16 -18.83 -12.59 6.33
C ARG A 16 -18.61 -11.21 6.94
N LYS A 17 -19.11 -10.99 8.17
CA LYS A 17 -18.85 -9.76 8.95
C LYS A 17 -17.43 -9.82 9.52
N GLY A 18 -16.66 -8.75 9.33
CA GLY A 18 -15.31 -8.62 9.89
C GLY A 18 -14.95 -7.17 10.21
N ALA A 19 -13.83 -6.97 10.88
CA ALA A 19 -13.20 -5.66 11.06
C ALA A 19 -11.74 -5.75 10.64
N ARG A 20 -11.25 -4.74 9.91
CA ARG A 20 -9.87 -4.66 9.42
C ARG A 20 -9.29 -3.28 9.71
N ASP A 21 -7.98 -3.21 9.83
CA ASP A 21 -7.27 -1.94 9.77
C ASP A 21 -7.09 -1.54 8.31
N TYR A 22 -7.51 -0.33 7.97
CA TYR A 22 -7.08 0.39 6.80
C TYR A 22 -5.86 1.23 7.15
N ARG A 23 -4.80 1.14 6.34
CA ARG A 23 -3.57 1.88 6.56
C ARG A 23 -3.16 2.65 5.32
N GLN A 24 -2.76 3.90 5.53
CA GLN A 24 -2.19 4.77 4.50
C GLN A 24 -0.82 5.26 4.94
N PHE A 25 0.16 5.13 4.04
CA PHE A 25 1.42 5.85 4.15
C PHE A 25 1.44 6.94 3.08
N ILE A 26 1.36 8.19 3.52
CA ILE A 26 1.13 9.37 2.68
C ILE A 26 2.41 10.17 2.55
N PHE A 27 2.83 10.46 1.33
CA PHE A 27 3.98 11.32 1.07
C PHE A 27 3.74 12.17 -0.17
N TYR A 28 4.42 13.31 -0.26
CA TYR A 28 4.38 14.12 -1.47
C TYR A 28 5.44 13.62 -2.46
N SER A 29 5.05 13.36 -3.70
CA SER A 29 5.98 13.09 -4.79
C SER A 29 6.22 14.36 -5.61
N PRO A 30 7.43 14.96 -5.56
CA PRO A 30 7.74 16.13 -6.37
C PRO A 30 7.67 15.85 -7.87
N GLN A 31 8.05 14.63 -8.28
CA GLN A 31 8.05 14.20 -9.69
C GLN A 31 6.64 14.24 -10.29
N TYR A 32 5.64 13.75 -9.55
CA TYR A 32 4.26 13.72 -10.03
C TYR A 32 3.41 14.90 -9.55
N ARG A 33 3.97 15.77 -8.69
CA ARG A 33 3.28 16.89 -8.04
C ARG A 33 1.98 16.48 -7.35
N LYS A 34 1.98 15.29 -6.72
CA LYS A 34 0.82 14.70 -6.05
C LYS A 34 1.22 14.17 -4.68
N TYR A 35 0.32 14.28 -3.71
CA TYR A 35 0.33 13.46 -2.51
C TYR A 35 -0.09 12.05 -2.89
N ILE A 36 0.73 11.06 -2.57
CA ILE A 36 0.52 9.64 -2.87
C ILE A 36 0.31 8.90 -1.55
N ALA A 37 -0.62 7.95 -1.52
CA ALA A 37 -0.88 7.07 -0.39
C ALA A 37 -0.61 5.62 -0.78
N ILE A 38 0.35 4.97 -0.11
CA ILE A 38 0.45 3.50 -0.15
C ILE A 38 -0.67 2.94 0.73
N VAL A 39 -1.59 2.23 0.08
CA VAL A 39 -2.77 1.63 0.69
C VAL A 39 -2.54 0.16 0.96
N SER A 40 -2.93 -0.28 2.16
CA SER A 40 -3.08 -1.70 2.48
C SER A 40 -4.16 -1.89 3.55
N PHE A 41 -4.46 -3.15 3.80
CA PHE A 41 -5.46 -3.58 4.75
C PHE A 41 -4.92 -4.75 5.55
N SER A 42 -5.22 -4.79 6.85
CA SER A 42 -4.85 -5.95 7.66
C SER A 42 -5.55 -7.21 7.16
N ASP A 43 -4.94 -8.35 7.47
CA ASP A 43 -5.58 -9.65 7.33
C ASP A 43 -6.01 -10.07 5.91
N ILE A 44 -5.35 -9.53 4.88
CA ILE A 44 -5.52 -9.97 3.49
C ILE A 44 -4.31 -10.79 3.03
N ASP A 45 -3.10 -10.24 3.14
CA ASP A 45 -1.88 -10.91 2.69
C ASP A 45 -1.20 -11.59 3.88
N LYS A 46 -1.52 -12.87 4.11
CA LYS A 46 -1.06 -13.63 5.27
C LYS A 46 -0.16 -14.80 4.89
N TRP A 47 0.76 -15.11 5.79
CA TRP A 47 1.42 -16.40 5.87
C TRP A 47 1.13 -17.00 7.25
N GLU A 48 0.39 -18.12 7.27
CA GLU A 48 -0.17 -18.69 8.51
C GLU A 48 -0.97 -17.62 9.29
N GLU A 49 -0.56 -17.30 10.52
CA GLU A 49 -1.18 -16.26 11.35
C GLU A 49 -0.52 -14.87 11.18
N THR A 50 0.56 -14.78 10.41
CA THR A 50 1.33 -13.54 10.24
C THR A 50 0.76 -12.69 9.11
N ASP A 51 0.41 -11.44 9.43
CA ASP A 51 0.10 -10.41 8.44
C ASP A 51 1.41 -9.89 7.81
N LEU A 52 1.62 -10.24 6.54
CA LEU A 52 2.84 -9.89 5.82
C LEU A 52 2.91 -8.39 5.48
N ASP A 53 1.78 -7.67 5.46
CA ASP A 53 1.78 -6.22 5.24
C ASP A 53 2.52 -5.47 6.36
N MET A 54 2.37 -5.92 7.60
CA MET A 54 3.04 -5.32 8.74
C MET A 54 4.57 -5.41 8.60
N VAL A 55 5.06 -6.57 8.19
CA VAL A 55 6.50 -6.80 7.95
C VAL A 55 6.98 -5.95 6.80
N ARG A 56 6.24 -5.91 5.69
CA ARG A 56 6.56 -5.08 4.51
C ARG A 56 6.66 -3.62 4.84
N ARG A 57 5.69 -3.06 5.54
CA ARG A 57 5.66 -1.64 5.90
C ARG A 57 6.88 -1.24 6.73
N THR A 58 7.29 -2.11 7.64
CA THR A 58 8.52 -1.92 8.41
C THR A 58 9.72 -1.82 7.46
N GLY A 59 9.79 -2.68 6.44
CA GLY A 59 10.83 -2.62 5.41
C GLY A 59 10.74 -1.37 4.52
N LEU A 60 9.55 -1.00 4.05
CA LEU A 60 9.33 0.20 3.22
C LEU A 60 9.83 1.45 3.92
N TYR A 61 9.53 1.59 5.22
CA TYR A 61 9.92 2.75 6.02
C TYR A 61 11.39 2.70 6.43
N ASN A 62 11.81 1.65 7.14
CA ASN A 62 13.15 1.60 7.76
C ASN A 62 14.26 1.61 6.72
N TYR A 63 14.00 1.01 5.56
CA TYR A 63 14.99 0.83 4.51
C TYR A 63 14.74 1.68 3.27
N GLN A 64 13.76 2.60 3.28
CA GLN A 64 13.50 3.52 2.16
C GLN A 64 13.41 2.76 0.82
N ALA A 65 12.50 1.78 0.78
CA ALA A 65 12.43 0.85 -0.33
C ALA A 65 11.83 1.50 -1.60
N THR A 66 12.34 1.10 -2.75
CA THR A 66 11.73 1.37 -4.04
C THR A 66 10.68 0.32 -4.34
N VAL A 67 9.48 0.75 -4.73
CA VAL A 67 8.35 -0.14 -4.99
C VAL A 67 7.85 -0.02 -6.42
N LEU A 68 7.41 -1.16 -6.97
CA LEU A 68 6.45 -1.20 -8.05
C LEU A 68 5.05 -1.27 -7.44
N ALA A 69 4.15 -0.43 -7.92
CA ALA A 69 2.79 -0.35 -7.42
C ALA A 69 1.79 -0.18 -8.56
N TYR A 70 0.59 -0.70 -8.35
CA TYR A 70 -0.57 -0.41 -9.17
C TYR A 70 -1.16 0.94 -8.79
N ALA A 71 -1.51 1.74 -9.80
CA ALA A 71 -2.26 2.98 -9.65
C ALA A 71 -3.40 2.97 -10.67
N ASN A 72 -4.62 3.28 -10.22
CA ASN A 72 -5.75 3.39 -11.12
C ASN A 72 -5.61 4.67 -11.98
N THR A 73 -5.66 4.53 -13.30
CA THR A 73 -5.42 5.64 -14.23
C THR A 73 -6.55 6.67 -14.26
N ILE A 74 -7.79 6.27 -13.98
CA ILE A 74 -8.94 7.20 -13.89
C ILE A 74 -8.72 8.14 -12.70
N GLN A 75 -8.46 7.59 -11.51
CA GLN A 75 -8.17 8.37 -10.31
C GLN A 75 -6.87 9.18 -10.47
N TRP A 76 -5.86 8.64 -11.16
CA TRP A 76 -4.59 9.34 -11.39
C TRP A 76 -4.77 10.66 -12.13
N ASN A 77 -5.65 10.66 -13.14
CA ASN A 77 -5.91 11.80 -14.01
C ASN A 77 -7.00 12.74 -13.48
N ASP A 78 -7.72 12.35 -12.43
CA ASP A 78 -8.72 13.20 -11.79
C ASP A 78 -8.06 14.19 -10.81
N ALA A 79 -8.39 15.47 -10.94
CA ALA A 79 -7.83 16.55 -10.14
C ALA A 79 -8.24 16.50 -8.66
N LYS A 80 -9.32 15.79 -8.30
CA LYS A 80 -9.71 15.59 -6.90
C LYS A 80 -8.68 14.73 -6.14
N TYR A 81 -7.94 13.89 -6.86
CA TYR A 81 -6.90 13.03 -6.31
C TYR A 81 -5.50 13.65 -6.38
N GLY A 82 -4.65 13.26 -5.44
CA GLY A 82 -3.29 13.75 -5.32
C GLY A 82 -3.15 14.97 -4.43
N THR A 83 -4.19 15.33 -3.68
CA THR A 83 -4.16 16.42 -2.70
C THR A 83 -3.82 15.88 -1.31
N LYS A 84 -3.39 16.73 -0.37
CA LYS A 84 -3.13 16.28 1.01
C LYS A 84 -4.37 15.71 1.70
N LYS A 85 -5.57 16.20 1.34
CA LYS A 85 -6.86 15.72 1.87
C LYS A 85 -7.28 14.42 1.20
N GLN A 86 -7.05 14.28 -0.09
CA GLN A 86 -7.39 13.12 -0.91
C GLN A 86 -6.16 12.68 -1.71
N PRO A 87 -5.22 11.95 -1.07
CA PRO A 87 -4.01 11.49 -1.72
C PRO A 87 -4.35 10.46 -2.80
N MET A 88 -3.50 10.36 -3.81
CA MET A 88 -3.62 9.38 -4.89
C MET A 88 -3.27 7.98 -4.33
N PRO A 89 -4.22 7.03 -4.29
CA PRO A 89 -3.95 5.69 -3.77
C PRO A 89 -3.07 4.89 -4.75
N ILE A 90 -2.09 4.17 -4.19
CA ILE A 90 -1.31 3.17 -4.90
C ILE A 90 -1.24 1.88 -4.07
N PHE A 91 -1.13 0.74 -4.77
CA PHE A 91 -1.14 -0.59 -4.17
C PHE A 91 0.15 -1.31 -4.52
N VAL A 92 0.96 -1.65 -3.51
CA VAL A 92 2.28 -2.26 -3.74
C VAL A 92 2.12 -3.64 -4.39
N ILE A 93 2.91 -3.87 -5.43
CA ILE A 93 3.07 -5.16 -6.09
C ILE A 93 4.35 -5.82 -5.57
N LYS A 94 5.46 -5.08 -5.58
CA LYS A 94 6.73 -5.54 -5.01
C LYS A 94 7.69 -4.41 -4.67
N SER A 95 8.58 -4.62 -3.72
CA SER A 95 9.80 -3.85 -3.50
C SER A 95 10.92 -4.38 -4.40
N THR A 96 11.77 -3.50 -4.93
CA THR A 96 12.84 -3.85 -5.87
C THR A 96 14.23 -3.46 -5.37
N TYR A 97 14.32 -2.37 -4.60
CA TYR A 97 15.55 -1.87 -4.03
C TYR A 97 15.34 -1.36 -2.61
N LEU A 98 16.43 -1.30 -1.85
CA LEU A 98 16.52 -0.65 -0.54
C LEU A 98 17.44 0.59 -0.63
N TYR A 99 17.37 1.40 0.42
CA TYR A 99 18.20 2.57 0.68
C TYR A 99 18.21 3.57 -0.49
N ASN A 100 17.03 3.90 -1.03
CA ASN A 100 16.87 4.77 -2.21
C ASN A 100 17.65 4.28 -3.45
N ASN A 101 17.35 3.07 -3.93
CA ASN A 101 17.97 2.46 -5.11
C ASN A 101 19.46 2.12 -4.99
N ARG A 102 20.03 2.05 -3.78
CA ARG A 102 21.45 1.72 -3.59
C ARG A 102 21.72 0.22 -3.56
N GLU A 103 20.74 -0.56 -3.10
CA GLU A 103 20.89 -2.00 -2.94
C GLU A 103 19.71 -2.72 -3.58
N LYS A 104 19.98 -3.62 -4.52
CA LYS A 104 18.94 -4.41 -5.18
C LYS A 104 18.53 -5.55 -4.25
N ILE A 105 17.23 -5.82 -4.16
CA ILE A 105 16.73 -6.99 -3.45
C ILE A 105 16.96 -8.20 -4.35
N GLU A 106 18.05 -8.94 -4.12
CA GLU A 106 18.45 -10.08 -4.96
C GLU A 106 17.89 -11.43 -4.50
N TYR A 107 17.64 -11.57 -3.19
CA TYR A 107 17.05 -12.77 -2.62
C TYR A 107 15.58 -12.54 -2.29
N LEU A 108 14.76 -13.55 -2.56
CA LEU A 108 13.43 -13.68 -1.99
C LEU A 108 13.64 -13.75 -0.48
N THR A 109 13.56 -12.59 0.17
CA THR A 109 13.61 -12.46 1.62
C THR A 109 12.54 -13.37 2.25
N TYR A 110 12.71 -13.69 3.54
CA TYR A 110 11.75 -14.47 4.33
C TYR A 110 10.30 -14.42 3.78
N HIS A 111 9.79 -15.55 3.30
CA HIS A 111 8.45 -15.72 2.72
C HIS A 111 8.00 -14.72 1.63
N ASN A 112 8.88 -14.28 0.74
CA ASN A 112 8.55 -13.34 -0.34
C ASN A 112 7.95 -12.01 0.18
N ILE A 113 8.38 -11.53 1.35
CA ILE A 113 7.91 -10.23 1.86
C ILE A 113 8.21 -9.10 0.87
N GLU A 114 9.13 -9.23 -0.07
CA GLU A 114 9.30 -8.20 -1.09
C GLU A 114 8.15 -8.15 -2.11
N LYS A 115 7.24 -9.13 -2.16
CA LYS A 115 6.10 -9.18 -3.10
C LYS A 115 4.78 -9.27 -2.36
N VAL A 116 3.75 -8.63 -2.92
CA VAL A 116 2.36 -8.85 -2.52
C VAL A 116 1.76 -9.87 -3.48
N SER A 117 1.02 -10.85 -2.95
CA SER A 117 0.38 -11.84 -3.81
C SER A 117 -0.63 -11.16 -4.76
N PRO A 118 -0.80 -11.62 -6.02
CA PRO A 118 -1.75 -11.00 -6.95
C PRO A 118 -3.18 -10.96 -6.40
N GLU A 119 -3.58 -12.00 -5.67
CA GLU A 119 -4.88 -12.10 -5.02
C GLU A 119 -5.03 -11.05 -3.89
N ALA A 120 -3.99 -10.83 -3.08
CA ALA A 120 -4.01 -9.76 -2.09
C ALA A 120 -4.07 -8.37 -2.73
N THR A 121 -3.33 -8.12 -3.82
CA THR A 121 -3.42 -6.85 -4.55
C THR A 121 -4.83 -6.62 -5.08
N ARG A 122 -5.49 -7.64 -5.64
CA ARG A 122 -6.89 -7.59 -6.09
C ARG A 122 -7.82 -7.21 -4.93
N GLN A 123 -7.74 -7.93 -3.81
CA GLN A 123 -8.58 -7.66 -2.64
C GLN A 123 -8.33 -6.27 -2.03
N TYR A 124 -7.09 -5.77 -2.03
CA TYR A 124 -6.81 -4.40 -1.60
C TYR A 124 -7.53 -3.36 -2.46
N VAL A 125 -7.49 -3.53 -3.78
CA VAL A 125 -8.18 -2.61 -4.71
C VAL A 125 -9.69 -2.66 -4.47
N GLU A 126 -10.27 -3.85 -4.38
CA GLU A 126 -11.71 -4.05 -4.16
C GLU A 126 -12.18 -3.44 -2.83
N GLN A 127 -11.46 -3.71 -1.75
CA GLN A 127 -11.78 -3.15 -0.43
C GLN A 127 -11.67 -1.63 -0.42
N TYR A 128 -10.66 -1.08 -1.08
CA TYR A 128 -10.49 0.37 -1.19
C TYR A 128 -11.65 1.01 -1.95
N LEU A 129 -12.00 0.49 -3.14
CA LEU A 129 -13.08 1.04 -3.96
C LEU A 129 -14.46 0.91 -3.28
N ALA A 130 -14.67 -0.13 -2.48
CA ALA A 130 -15.92 -0.31 -1.75
C ALA A 130 -16.11 0.68 -0.58
N HIS A 131 -15.03 1.17 0.02
CA HIS A 131 -15.08 2.02 1.23
C HIS A 131 -14.71 3.49 0.98
N PHE A 132 -13.93 3.74 -0.06
CA PHE A 132 -13.43 5.07 -0.44
C PHE A 132 -13.75 5.31 -1.91
N PRO A 133 -15.04 5.50 -2.25
CA PRO A 133 -15.48 5.57 -3.63
C PRO A 133 -14.82 6.71 -4.39
N ALA A 134 -14.73 6.52 -5.70
CA ALA A 134 -14.09 7.46 -6.61
C ALA A 134 -14.83 8.79 -6.69
#